data_AF-A0A661QCW4-F1
#
_entry.id   AF-A0A661QCW4-F1
#
_cell.length_a   1.000
_cell.length_b   1.000
_cell.length_c   1.000
_cell.angle_alpha   90.00
_cell.angle_beta   90.00
_cell.angle_gamma   90.00
#
_symmetry.space_group_name_H-M   'P 1'
#
loop_
_entity.id
_entity.type
_entity.pdbx_description
1 polymer ?
#
loop_
_entity_poly.entity_id
_entity_poly.type
_entity_poly.pdbx_seq_one_letter_code
_entity_poly.pdbx_strand_id
1 'polypeptide(L)' 'IGKTGSEMDALTGVAIALLNIWDMIKSYEKDENGQYPETWIEQIRVVEKKKKIK' A
#
# COMPACT_ATOMS: atom_id res chain seq x y z
N ILE A 1 23.92 -8.40 7.81
CA ILE A 1 23.02 -7.46 7.10
C ILE A 1 22.61 -8.16 5.82
N GLY A 2 21.31 -8.35 5.58
CA GLY A 2 20.79 -9.15 4.46
C GLY A 2 21.33 -8.67 3.11
N LYS A 3 21.55 -9.63 2.19
CA LYS A 3 22.05 -9.34 0.84
C LYS A 3 21.02 -8.58 -0.02
N THR A 4 19.75 -8.64 0.36
CA THR A 4 18.62 -8.00 -0.32
C THR A 4 18.19 -6.72 0.39
N GLY A 5 17.75 -5.74 -0.40
CA GLY A 5 17.18 -4.51 0.13
C GLY A 5 15.76 -4.73 0.67
N SER A 6 15.40 -4.05 1.75
CA SER A 6 14.10 -4.13 2.42
C SER A 6 13.00 -3.27 1.77
N GLU A 7 13.26 -2.68 0.60
CA GLU A 7 12.29 -1.82 -0.10
C GLU A 7 11.03 -2.58 -0.51
N MET A 8 11.18 -3.82 -0.94
CA MET A 8 10.05 -4.65 -1.35
C MET A 8 9.15 -4.98 -0.14
N ASP A 9 9.74 -5.21 1.04
CA ASP A 9 9.00 -5.44 2.27
C ASP A 9 8.24 -4.17 2.70
N ALA A 10 8.86 -3.00 2.57
CA ALA A 10 8.22 -1.72 2.86
C ALA A 10 7.04 -1.44 1.92
N LEU A 11 7.22 -1.63 0.61
CA LEU A 11 6.14 -1.48 -0.39
C LEU A 11 4.99 -2.46 -0.11
N THR A 12 5.32 -3.71 0.20
CA THR A 12 4.33 -4.75 0.53
C THR A 12 3.55 -4.38 1.79
N GLY A 13 4.22 -3.91 2.83
CA GLY A 13 3.57 -3.47 4.07
C GLY A 13 2.60 -2.31 3.85
N VAL A 14 2.99 -1.30 3.07
CA VAL A 14 2.11 -0.17 2.72
C VAL A 14 0.92 -0.63 1.89
N ALA A 15 1.13 -1.49 0.90
CA ALA A 15 0.05 -2.03 0.08
C ALA A 15 -0.98 -2.80 0.93
N ILE A 16 -0.51 -3.67 1.83
CA ILE A 16 -1.39 -4.42 2.74
C ILE A 16 -2.16 -3.48 3.67
N ALA A 17 -1.50 -2.46 4.22
CA ALA A 17 -2.16 -1.49 5.10
C ALA A 17 -3.29 -0.73 4.37
N LEU A 18 -3.04 -0.26 3.15
CA LEU A 18 -4.04 0.44 2.34
C LEU A 18 -5.20 -0.48 1.96
N LEU A 19 -4.92 -1.72 1.59
CA LEU A 19 -5.96 -2.72 1.33
C LEU A 19 -6.81 -3.03 2.57
N ASN A 20 -6.19 -3.13 3.75
CA ASN A 20 -6.92 -3.32 5.01
C ASN A 20 -7.82 -2.13 5.34
N ILE A 21 -7.36 -0.89 5.10
CA ILE A 21 -8.20 0.30 5.29
C ILE A 21 -9.41 0.23 4.36
N TRP A 22 -9.19 -0.05 3.07
CA TRP A 22 -10.27 -0.21 2.10
C TRP A 22 -11.24 -1.31 2.55
N ASP A 23 -10.74 -2.45 3.04
CA ASP A 23 -11.59 -3.55 3.52
C ASP A 23 -12.56 -3.10 4.63
N MET A 24 -12.11 -2.21 5.51
CA MET A 24 -12.91 -1.68 6.61
C MET A 24 -13.96 -0.65 6.17
N ILE A 25 -13.70 0.12 5.11
CA ILE A 25 -14.60 1.19 4.64
C ILE A 25 -15.40 0.81 3.39
N LYS A 26 -15.18 -0.37 2.82
CA LYS A 26 -15.78 -0.83 1.54
C LYS A 26 -17.30 -0.74 1.48
N SER A 27 -18.01 -0.77 2.59
CA SER A 27 -19.47 -0.62 2.61
C SER A 27 -19.94 0.81 2.34
N TYR A 28 -19.12 1.81 2.68
CA TYR A 28 -19.43 3.23 2.49
C TYR A 28 -19.04 3.72 1.10
N GLU A 29 -17.98 3.13 0.55
CA GLU A 29 -17.44 3.45 -0.78
C GLU A 29 -18.17 2.75 -1.94
N LYS A 30 -19.02 1.77 -1.63
CA LYS A 30 -19.78 1.02 -2.65
C LYS A 30 -20.96 1.82 -3.16
N ASP A 31 -21.14 1.82 -4.48
CA ASP A 31 -22.37 2.29 -5.11
C ASP A 31 -23.49 1.23 -5.08
N GLU A 32 -24.67 1.60 -5.59
CA GLU A 32 -25.84 0.71 -5.68
C GLU A 32 -25.60 -0.52 -6.57
N ASN A 33 -24.60 -0.49 -7.46
CA ASN A 33 -24.19 -1.60 -8.33
C ASN A 33 -23.06 -2.44 -7.71
N GLY A 34 -22.65 -2.14 -6.48
CA GLY A 34 -21.56 -2.81 -5.78
C GLY A 34 -20.16 -2.49 -6.31
N GLN A 35 -20.01 -1.41 -7.08
CA GLN A 35 -18.74 -0.92 -7.61
C GLN A 35 -18.12 0.16 -6.71
N TYR A 36 -16.85 0.49 -6.95
CA TYR A 36 -16.12 1.56 -6.26
C TYR A 36 -15.77 2.66 -7.26
N PRO A 37 -16.68 3.60 -7.56
CA PRO A 37 -16.49 4.59 -8.63
C PRO A 37 -15.43 5.64 -8.31
N GLU A 38 -15.25 5.97 -7.03
CA GLU A 38 -14.37 7.08 -6.58
C GLU A 38 -13.15 6.60 -5.78
N THR A 39 -13.05 5.30 -5.48
CA THR A 39 -12.00 4.77 -4.61
C THR A 39 -10.89 4.12 -5.44
N TRP A 40 -9.65 4.55 -5.22
CA TRP A 40 -8.47 3.89 -5.75
C TRP A 40 -7.27 4.08 -4.82
N ILE A 41 -6.29 3.18 -4.94
CA ILE A 41 -4.99 3.31 -4.28
C ILE A 41 -3.98 3.75 -5.32
N GLU A 42 -3.30 4.87 -5.07
CA GLU A 42 -2.27 5.41 -5.96
C GLU A 42 -1.00 5.84 -5.21
N GLN A 43 0.03 6.21 -5.97
CA GLN A 43 1.27 6.81 -5.46
C GLN A 43 2.09 5.98 -4.45
N ILE A 44 1.94 4.65 -4.44
CA ILE A 44 2.82 3.77 -3.65
C ILE A 44 4.22 3.78 -4.29
N ARG A 45 5.19 4.39 -3.60
CA ARG A 45 6.58 4.46 -4.04
C ARG A 45 7.56 4.47 -2.86
N VAL A 46 8.79 4.06 -3.12
CA VAL A 46 9.88 4.20 -2.15
C VAL A 46 10.32 5.66 -2.12
N VAL A 47 10.16 6.33 -0.97
CA VAL A 47 10.57 7.73 -0.79
C VAL A 47 12.08 7.84 -0.55
N GLU A 48 12.62 6.95 0.28
CA GLU A 48 14.04 6.96 0.62
C GLU A 48 14.51 5.55 0.95
N LYS A 49 15.74 5.22 0.53
CA LYS A 49 16.44 4.01 0.96
C LYS A 49 17.80 4.40 1.54
N LYS A 50 17.96 4.28 2.86
CA LYS A 50 19.26 4.46 3.52
C LYS A 50 20.01 3.13 3.60
N LYS A 51 21.06 2.99 2.79
CA LYS A 51 22.05 1.92 2.98
C LYS A 51 23.22 2.49 3.78
N LYS A 52 23.43 2.03 5.01
CA LYS A 52 24.70 2.30 5.72
C LYS A 52 25.80 1.54 4.97
N ILE A 53 26.52 2.24 4.10
CA ILE A 53 27.79 1.75 3.55
C ILE A 53 28.80 1.86 4.70
N LYS A 54 29.40 0.73 5.07
CA LYS A 54 30.43 0.64 6.10
C LYS A 54 31.79 0.81 5.46
#